data_AF-A0A5P1UY24-F1
#
_entry.id   AF-A0A5P1UY24-F1
#
_cell.length_a   1.000
_cell.length_b   1.000
_cell.length_c   1.000
_cell.angle_alpha   90.00
_cell.angle_beta   90.00
_cell.angle_gamma   90.00
#
_symmetry.space_group_name_H-M   'P 1'
#
loop_
_entity.id
_entity.type
_entity.pdbx_description
1 polymer ?
#
loop_
_entity_poly.entity_id
_entity_poly.type
_entity_poly.pdbx_seq_one_letter_code
_entity_poly.pdbx_strand_id
1 'polypeptide(L)'
;MGIVYDEVWFTTSREIKVCEENIKNLTQKLEALEKEFNLKAHELDEKDVENNPKLKKLWQTYKALEREKQRLTEFKAFMEKG
;
A
#
# COMPACT_ATOMS: atom_id res chain seq x y z
N MET A 1 -30.76 -7.03 -13.68
CA MET A 1 -29.65 -7.02 -12.70
C MET A 1 -28.27 -6.79 -13.32
N GLY A 2 -28.09 -6.73 -14.65
CA GLY A 2 -26.77 -6.50 -15.26
C GLY A 2 -26.16 -5.10 -15.02
N ILE A 3 -26.99 -4.05 -14.96
CA ILE A 3 -26.52 -2.66 -14.83
C ILE A 3 -25.79 -2.41 -13.49
N VAL A 4 -26.30 -3.00 -12.40
CA VAL A 4 -25.68 -2.91 -11.07
C VAL A 4 -24.33 -3.64 -11.04
N TYR A 5 -24.20 -4.71 -11.83
CA TYR A 5 -22.95 -5.46 -11.95
C TYR A 5 -21.87 -4.67 -12.68
N ASP A 6 -22.24 -4.03 -13.80
CA ASP A 6 -21.34 -3.19 -14.59
C ASP A 6 -20.84 -1.97 -13.80
N GLU A 7 -21.71 -1.32 -13.01
CA GLU A 7 -21.32 -0.20 -12.16
C GLU A 7 -20.32 -0.61 -11.07
N VAL A 8 -20.57 -1.73 -10.37
CA VAL A 8 -19.69 -2.25 -9.32
C VAL A 8 -18.34 -2.70 -9.90
N TRP A 9 -18.34 -3.31 -11.09
CA TRP A 9 -17.12 -3.73 -11.78
C TRP A 9 -16.27 -2.53 -12.23
N PHE A 10 -16.93 -1.47 -12.73
CA PHE A 10 -16.26 -0.23 -13.13
C PHE A 10 -15.67 0.53 -11.94
N THR A 11 -16.41 0.65 -10.82
CA THR A 11 -15.90 1.30 -9.61
C THR A 11 -14.75 0.51 -9.02
N THR A 12 -14.85 -0.80 -8.93
CA THR A 12 -13.78 -1.66 -8.39
C THR A 12 -12.52 -1.60 -9.26
N SER A 13 -12.67 -1.59 -10.60
CA SER A 13 -11.54 -1.39 -11.53
C SER A 13 -10.85 -0.05 -11.34
N ARG A 14 -11.62 1.01 -11.07
CA ARG A 14 -11.07 2.34 -10.79
C ARG A 14 -10.35 2.37 -9.45
N GLU A 15 -10.90 1.73 -8.41
CA GLU A 15 -10.26 1.61 -7.11
C GLU A 15 -8.96 0.81 -7.17
N ILE A 16 -8.91 -0.26 -7.97
CA ILE A 16 -7.68 -1.00 -8.26
C ILE A 16 -6.59 -0.07 -8.81
N LYS A 17 -6.92 0.76 -9.81
CA LYS A 17 -5.95 1.72 -10.38
C LYS A 17 -5.46 2.72 -9.34
N VAL A 18 -6.35 3.25 -8.51
CA VAL A 18 -6.00 4.17 -7.42
C VAL A 18 -5.06 3.50 -6.41
N CYS A 19 -5.33 2.25 -6.02
CA CYS A 19 -4.46 1.48 -5.16
C CYS A 19 -3.08 1.23 -5.80
N GLU A 20 -3.02 0.90 -7.10
CA GLU A 20 -1.76 0.72 -7.82
C GLU A 20 -0.92 2.01 -7.88
N GLU A 21 -1.55 3.17 -8.11
CA GLU A 21 -0.88 4.47 -8.07
C GLU A 21 -0.39 4.81 -6.65
N ASN A 22 -1.21 4.56 -5.63
CA ASN A 22 -0.82 4.75 -4.23
C ASN A 22 0.37 3.88 -3.85
N ILE A 23 0.37 2.61 -4.25
CA ILE A 23 1.49 1.68 -4.03
C ILE A 23 2.77 2.22 -4.68
N LYS A 24 2.71 2.70 -5.94
CA LYS A 24 3.86 3.31 -6.62
C LYS A 24 4.39 4.52 -5.86
N ASN A 25 3.52 5.44 -5.46
CA ASN A 25 3.89 6.64 -4.71
C ASN A 25 4.51 6.30 -3.34
N LEU A 26 3.93 5.34 -2.63
CA LEU A 26 4.46 4.88 -1.34
C LEU A 26 5.79 4.17 -1.50
N THR A 27 5.98 3.39 -2.58
CA THR A 27 7.25 2.70 -2.87
C THR A 27 8.36 3.71 -3.12
N GLN A 28 8.12 4.74 -3.94
CA GLN A 28 9.10 5.79 -4.18
C GLN A 28 9.46 6.58 -2.92
N LYS A 29 8.46 6.89 -2.09
CA LYS A 29 8.70 7.54 -0.79
C LYS A 29 9.52 6.64 0.14
N LEU A 30 9.22 5.35 0.16
CA LEU A 30 9.93 4.38 0.98
C LEU A 30 11.38 4.25 0.53
N GLU A 31 11.66 4.08 -0.76
CA GLU A 31 13.02 4.02 -1.29
C GLU A 31 13.82 5.29 -1.01
N ALA A 32 13.20 6.47 -1.09
CA ALA A 32 13.84 7.74 -0.76
C ALA A 32 14.23 7.79 0.72
N LEU A 33 13.32 7.37 1.61
CA LEU A 33 13.57 7.30 3.04
C LEU A 33 14.61 6.21 3.38
N GLU A 34 14.56 5.04 2.75
CA GLU A 34 15.56 3.97 2.95
C GLU A 34 16.96 4.42 2.55
N LYS A 35 17.10 5.20 1.47
CA LYS A 35 18.36 5.83 1.09
C LYS A 35 18.82 6.91 2.07
N GLU A 36 17.89 7.73 2.58
CA GLU A 36 18.20 8.78 3.55
C GLU A 36 18.73 8.20 4.87
N PHE A 37 18.13 7.10 5.33
CA PHE A 37 18.49 6.44 6.59
C PHE A 37 19.51 5.31 6.44
N ASN A 38 19.84 4.91 5.20
CA ASN A 38 20.67 3.76 4.86
C ASN A 38 20.27 2.48 5.60
N LEU A 39 18.95 2.29 5.77
CA LEU A 39 18.32 1.21 6.52
C LEU A 39 17.13 0.70 5.72
N LYS A 40 16.88 -0.61 5.73
CA LYS A 40 15.69 -1.16 5.08
C LYS A 40 14.51 -1.18 6.03
N ALA A 41 13.35 -0.80 5.52
CA ALA A 41 12.15 -0.65 6.34
C ALA A 41 11.63 -1.98 6.91
N HIS A 42 11.95 -3.11 6.26
CA HIS A 42 11.61 -4.45 6.73
C HIS A 42 12.53 -4.97 7.85
N GLU A 43 13.67 -4.32 8.07
CA GLU A 43 14.61 -4.69 9.15
C GLU A 43 14.30 -3.93 10.45
N LEU A 44 13.34 -3.01 10.43
CA LEU A 44 12.94 -2.23 11.60
C LEU A 44 11.77 -2.88 12.31
N ASP A 45 11.96 -3.17 13.59
CA ASP A 45 10.89 -3.59 14.47
C ASP A 45 10.21 -2.39 15.15
N GLU A 46 9.00 -2.62 15.66
CA GLU A 46 8.19 -1.62 16.35
C GLU A 46 8.94 -0.98 17.55
N LYS A 47 9.89 -1.72 18.13
CA LYS A 47 10.78 -1.28 19.22
C LYS A 47 11.88 -0.32 18.75
N ASP A 48 12.37 -0.46 17.53
CA ASP A 48 13.44 0.39 16.98
C ASP A 48 12.91 1.79 16.60
N VAL A 49 11.63 1.85 16.21
CA VAL A 49 10.95 3.10 15.85
C VAL A 49 10.37 3.88 17.02
N GLU A 50 10.25 3.26 18.20
CA GLU A 50 9.74 3.93 19.41
C GLU A 50 10.65 5.10 19.83
N ASN A 51 11.96 4.93 19.68
CA ASN A 51 12.96 5.92 20.08
C ASN A 51 13.38 6.88 18.96
N ASN A 52 12.97 6.62 17.71
CA ASN A 52 13.41 7.41 16.56
C ASN A 52 12.23 7.88 15.70
N PRO A 53 11.79 9.16 15.84
CA PRO A 53 10.65 9.68 15.09
C PRO A 53 10.88 9.68 13.57
N LYS A 54 12.14 9.70 13.12
CA LYS A 54 12.50 9.57 11.70
C LYS A 54 12.29 8.16 11.16
N LEU A 55 12.75 7.14 11.90
CA LEU A 55 12.52 5.73 11.56
C LEU A 55 11.03 5.38 11.65
N LYS A 56 10.30 5.99 12.61
CA LYS A 56 8.84 5.87 12.72
C LYS A 56 8.12 6.23 11.42
N LYS A 57 8.56 7.30 10.74
CA LYS A 57 7.96 7.70 9.46
C LYS A 57 8.21 6.66 8.36
N LEU A 58 9.41 6.10 8.30
CA LEU A 58 9.77 5.06 7.34
C LEU A 58 8.97 3.76 7.59
N TRP A 59 8.90 3.31 8.84
CA TRP A 59 8.12 2.12 9.22
C TRP A 59 6.61 2.30 9.00
N GLN A 60 6.06 3.48 9.32
CA GLN A 60 4.66 3.80 9.01
C GLN A 60 4.39 3.77 7.50
N THR A 61 5.32 4.29 6.69
CA THR A 61 5.21 4.27 5.23
C THR A 61 5.24 2.83 4.70
N TYR A 62 6.10 1.99 5.27
CA TYR A 62 6.16 0.55 4.96
C TYR A 62 4.85 -0.16 5.30
N LYS A 63 4.31 0.04 6.52
CA LYS A 63 3.03 -0.54 6.94
C LYS A 63 1.86 -0.06 6.09
N ALA A 64 1.86 1.21 5.68
CA ALA A 64 0.86 1.74 4.75
C ALA A 64 0.93 1.03 3.39
N LEU A 65 2.14 0.79 2.87
CA LEU A 65 2.35 0.06 1.62
C LEU A 65 1.91 -1.41 1.71
N GLU A 66 2.17 -2.10 2.83
CA GLU A 66 1.67 -3.46 3.05
C GLU A 66 0.13 -3.50 3.02
N ARG A 67 -0.53 -2.56 3.71
CA ARG A 67 -2.00 -2.46 3.73
C ARG A 67 -2.58 -2.20 2.35
N GLU A 68 -2.00 -1.29 1.58
CA GLU A 68 -2.47 -1.01 0.22
C GLU A 68 -2.27 -2.21 -0.72
N LYS A 69 -1.18 -2.97 -0.57
CA LYS A 69 -0.98 -4.23 -1.31
C LYS A 69 -2.03 -5.27 -0.95
N GLN A 70 -2.33 -5.44 0.34
CA GLN A 70 -3.36 -6.38 0.80
C GLN A 70 -4.74 -6.00 0.24
N ARG A 71 -5.08 -4.71 0.31
CA ARG A 71 -6.33 -4.16 -0.23
C ARG A 71 -6.43 -4.35 -1.75
N LEU A 72 -5.33 -4.18 -2.49
CA LEU A 72 -5.27 -4.48 -3.92
C LEU A 72 -5.55 -5.97 -4.20
N THR A 73 -4.97 -6.88 -3.40
CA THR A 73 -5.22 -8.32 -3.52
C THR A 73 -6.69 -8.65 -3.26
N GLU A 74 -7.31 -8.04 -2.26
CA GLU A 74 -8.74 -8.21 -1.96
C GLU A 74 -9.62 -7.74 -3.14
N PHE A 75 -9.32 -6.57 -3.72
CA PHE A 75 -10.03 -6.07 -4.89
C PHE A 75 -9.85 -6.97 -6.11
N LYS A 76 -8.63 -7.49 -6.35
CA LYS A 76 -8.38 -8.44 -7.46
C LYS A 76 -9.14 -9.76 -7.25
N ALA A 77 -9.12 -10.30 -6.02
CA ALA A 77 -9.85 -11.52 -5.69
C ALA A 77 -11.38 -11.33 -5.80
N PHE A 78 -11.90 -10.14 -5.52
CA PHE A 78 -13.30 -9.79 -5.73
C PHE A 78 -13.66 -9.82 -7.22
N MET A 79 -12.80 -9.25 -8.07
CA MET A 79 -13.00 -9.22 -9.53
C MET A 79 -12.85 -10.59 -10.20
N GLU A 80 -12.04 -11.50 -9.64
CA GLU A 80 -11.87 -12.87 -10.16
C GLU A 80 -13.01 -13.82 -9.75
N LYS A 81 -13.70 -13.53 -8.65
CA LYS A 81 -14.87 -14.32 -8.18
C LYS A 81 -16.19 -13.86 -8.76
N GLY A 82 -16.20 -12.70 -9.42
CA GLY A 82 -17.35 -12.09 -10.07
C GLY A 82 -17.51 -12.49 -11.54
#